data_AF-A0A9E2I6K9-F1
#
_entry.id   AF-A0A9E2I6K9-F1
#
_cell.length_a   1.000
_cell.length_b   1.000
_cell.length_c   1.000
_cell.angle_alpha   90.00
_cell.angle_beta   90.00
_cell.angle_gamma   90.00
#
_symmetry.space_group_name_H-M   'P 1'
#
loop_
_entity.id
_entity.type
_entity.pdbx_description
1 polymer ?
#
loop_
_entity_poly.entity_id
_entity_poly.type
_entity_poly.pdbx_seq_one_letter_code
_entity_poly.pdbx_strand_id
1 'polypeptide(L)'
;MLVIISDLHLKDGTSGASITADAFRVFAGRLRDQAYRASHRTGSKSYQPIEVIDLVLLGDVFDQIRSVKWLEENGQPVSIRPWDDPNSPEFIRKIQTINDDTLKYNTETFEIFRHLSEGRLVTLPPAVRGVPDEDASERIPVKVRINYMVGNHDWFFHLLGQKYNEMRQNVIDAMGLANPASPFPYAPADSPTLEDVLARHKVFARHGDYFDKMNYDAAQGRNAATLGDALAVELLDRFPFEVKKQMGGVLPHQFSEGLKELSNVRPALVTPLWIGNLVNRYVENAQHVDDIKAIWDDLVERFIDLDFVRSHDQKFKFDIVDAMEGILHLSKGLPFETLNRMMGWMGEKLWGNNVSIAKHALEEEAFKKRAARYIVYGHTHFHEVVPLDTSLVNGQIFDQIYMNSGTWHSYHNLTLHDPNQHKFIGMQVMTYLTFFQDDEREGHPFESWSGSLAMPTG
;
A
#
# COMPACT_ATOMS: atom_id res chain seq x y z
N MET A 1 -7.45 17.45 -14.64
CA MET A 1 -7.02 17.06 -13.27
C MET A 1 -6.64 15.58 -13.18
N LEU A 2 -5.48 15.29 -12.59
CA LEU A 2 -4.98 13.95 -12.24
C LEU A 2 -4.87 13.83 -10.72
N VAL A 3 -5.23 12.67 -10.17
CA VAL A 3 -5.09 12.30 -8.76
C VAL A 3 -4.34 10.98 -8.66
N ILE A 4 -3.44 10.86 -7.69
CA ILE A 4 -2.68 9.63 -7.41
C ILE A 4 -2.87 9.23 -5.94
N ILE A 5 -3.20 7.96 -5.72
CA ILE A 5 -3.23 7.29 -4.40
C ILE A 5 -2.54 5.93 -4.51
N SER A 6 -2.00 5.40 -3.42
CA SER A 6 -1.29 4.11 -3.38
C SER A 6 -1.44 3.43 -2.01
N ASP A 7 -1.02 2.16 -1.93
CA ASP A 7 -0.85 1.42 -0.69
C ASP A 7 -2.16 1.38 0.15
N LEU A 8 -3.25 0.93 -0.48
CA LEU A 8 -4.57 0.74 0.15
C LEU A 8 -4.64 -0.56 0.94
N HIS A 9 -3.91 -1.59 0.50
CA HIS A 9 -3.85 -2.92 1.11
C HIS A 9 -5.23 -3.47 1.49
N LEU A 10 -6.17 -3.51 0.54
CA LEU A 10 -7.47 -4.14 0.75
C LEU A 10 -7.29 -5.66 0.86
N LYS A 11 -7.69 -6.22 2.01
CA LYS A 11 -7.47 -7.63 2.39
C LYS A 11 -8.76 -8.44 2.38
N ASP A 12 -8.65 -9.75 2.50
CA ASP A 12 -9.76 -10.70 2.58
C ASP A 12 -10.40 -10.81 3.99
N GLY A 13 -9.91 -10.02 4.95
CA GLY A 13 -10.36 -10.02 6.34
C GLY A 13 -9.77 -11.13 7.21
N THR A 14 -8.83 -11.93 6.70
CA THR A 14 -8.18 -13.00 7.46
C THR A 14 -6.95 -12.54 8.24
N SER A 15 -6.30 -11.47 7.79
CA SER A 15 -5.17 -10.81 8.46
C SER A 15 -5.38 -9.29 8.46
N GLY A 16 -5.05 -8.61 9.57
CA GLY A 16 -5.10 -7.15 9.75
C GLY A 16 -6.40 -6.41 9.35
N ALA A 17 -6.71 -5.31 10.03
CA ALA A 17 -7.76 -4.43 9.55
C ALA A 17 -7.36 -3.76 8.22
N SER A 18 -8.29 -3.67 7.28
CA SER A 18 -8.21 -2.76 6.12
C SER A 18 -8.72 -1.37 6.53
N ILE A 19 -8.39 -0.34 5.74
CA ILE A 19 -9.01 0.98 5.90
C ILE A 19 -10.53 0.88 5.66
N THR A 20 -11.32 1.63 6.42
CA THR A 20 -12.79 1.52 6.37
C THR A 20 -13.35 2.25 5.15
N ALA A 21 -14.56 1.84 4.71
CA ALA A 21 -15.27 2.50 3.62
C ALA A 21 -15.51 4.01 3.85
N ASP A 22 -15.55 4.46 5.12
CA ASP A 22 -15.74 5.88 5.46
C ASP A 22 -14.60 6.77 4.93
N ALA A 23 -13.34 6.29 4.97
CA ALA A 23 -12.22 7.03 4.40
C ALA A 23 -12.42 7.31 2.90
N PHE A 24 -12.96 6.35 2.14
CA PHE A 24 -13.25 6.51 0.72
C PHE A 24 -14.41 7.48 0.46
N ARG A 25 -15.40 7.56 1.37
CA ARG A 25 -16.45 8.58 1.31
C ARG A 25 -15.91 9.98 1.54
N VAL A 26 -15.03 10.12 2.54
CA VAL A 26 -14.34 11.39 2.81
C VAL A 26 -13.54 11.81 1.58
N PHE A 27 -12.80 10.90 0.97
CA PHE A 27 -12.06 11.14 -0.27
C PHE A 27 -12.96 11.55 -1.43
N ALA A 28 -14.09 10.88 -1.67
CA ALA A 28 -15.05 11.27 -2.69
C ALA A 28 -15.54 12.72 -2.49
N GLY A 29 -15.79 13.12 -1.25
CA GLY A 29 -16.08 14.51 -0.89
C GLY A 29 -14.94 15.47 -1.23
N ARG A 30 -13.70 15.10 -0.89
CA ARG A 30 -12.50 15.89 -1.22
C ARG A 30 -12.26 16.02 -2.72
N LEU A 31 -12.46 14.95 -3.49
CA LEU A 31 -12.38 14.97 -4.95
C LEU A 31 -13.37 15.97 -5.55
N ARG A 32 -14.60 16.02 -5.01
CA ARG A 32 -15.59 17.01 -5.45
C ARG A 32 -15.15 18.44 -5.18
N ASP A 33 -14.64 18.71 -3.98
CA ASP A 33 -14.11 20.03 -3.63
C ASP A 33 -12.92 20.42 -4.52
N GLN A 34 -12.01 19.47 -4.79
CA GLN A 34 -10.86 19.69 -5.67
C GLN A 34 -11.28 19.90 -7.12
N ALA A 35 -12.23 19.13 -7.64
CA ALA A 35 -12.77 19.29 -8.99
C ALA A 35 -13.40 20.66 -9.19
N TYR A 36 -14.14 21.14 -8.19
CA TYR A 36 -14.70 22.49 -8.21
C TYR A 36 -13.60 23.54 -8.29
N ARG A 37 -12.57 23.44 -7.44
CA ARG A 37 -11.45 24.38 -7.44
C ARG A 37 -10.63 24.29 -8.73
N ALA A 38 -10.43 23.10 -9.29
CA ALA A 38 -9.77 22.86 -10.57
C ALA A 38 -10.48 23.56 -11.73
N SER A 39 -11.78 23.76 -11.61
CA SER A 39 -12.63 24.37 -12.63
C SER A 39 -12.48 25.91 -12.71
N HIS A 40 -11.80 26.55 -11.76
CA HIS A 40 -11.46 27.97 -11.83
C HIS A 40 -10.19 28.18 -12.65
N ARG A 41 -10.25 29.11 -13.62
CA ARG A 41 -9.22 29.36 -14.62
C ARG A 41 -8.40 30.62 -14.34
N THR A 42 -7.10 30.58 -14.60
CA THR A 42 -6.20 31.74 -14.47
C THR A 42 -6.55 32.85 -15.46
N GLY A 43 -6.42 34.11 -15.04
CA GLY A 43 -6.47 35.28 -15.94
C GLY A 43 -7.88 35.76 -16.28
N SER A 44 -8.78 34.88 -16.71
CA SER A 44 -10.19 35.22 -16.97
C SER A 44 -11.03 35.32 -15.70
N LYS A 45 -10.55 34.76 -14.58
CA LYS A 45 -11.35 34.49 -13.37
C LYS A 45 -12.66 33.77 -13.71
N SER A 46 -12.67 33.02 -14.81
CA SER A 46 -13.85 32.28 -15.26
C SER A 46 -13.87 30.90 -14.65
N TYR A 47 -15.06 30.41 -14.41
CA TYR A 47 -15.36 29.06 -14.03
C TYR A 47 -15.74 28.24 -15.26
N GLN A 48 -14.99 27.14 -15.47
CA GLN A 48 -15.19 26.14 -16.50
C GLN A 48 -15.05 24.75 -15.87
N PRO A 49 -16.17 24.05 -15.60
CA PRO A 49 -16.19 22.70 -15.04
C PRO A 49 -15.19 21.78 -15.74
N ILE A 50 -14.36 21.09 -14.97
CA ILE A 50 -13.55 20.00 -15.52
C ILE A 50 -14.47 18.85 -15.95
N GLU A 51 -14.11 18.16 -17.03
CA GLU A 51 -14.93 17.10 -17.61
C GLU A 51 -14.62 15.71 -17.01
N VAL A 52 -13.37 15.50 -16.60
CA VAL A 52 -12.87 14.21 -16.14
C VAL A 52 -11.82 14.38 -15.05
N ILE A 53 -11.80 13.43 -14.11
CA ILE A 53 -10.71 13.22 -13.17
C ILE A 53 -10.00 11.93 -13.59
N ASP A 54 -8.70 12.01 -13.85
CA ASP A 54 -7.87 10.82 -13.99
C ASP A 54 -7.42 10.40 -12.58
N LEU A 55 -7.81 9.22 -12.10
CA LEU A 55 -7.33 8.66 -10.84
C LEU A 55 -6.37 7.51 -11.14
N VAL A 56 -5.15 7.57 -10.62
CA VAL A 56 -4.17 6.49 -10.70
C VAL A 56 -4.04 5.83 -9.32
N LEU A 57 -4.32 4.53 -9.27
CA LEU A 57 -4.00 3.66 -8.15
C LEU A 57 -2.60 3.10 -8.37
N LEU A 58 -1.62 3.60 -7.62
CA LEU A 58 -0.19 3.38 -7.84
C LEU A 58 0.35 2.27 -6.93
N GLY A 59 -0.03 1.03 -7.21
CA GLY A 59 0.47 -0.15 -6.49
C GLY A 59 -0.19 -0.40 -5.13
N ASP A 60 -0.09 -1.66 -4.71
CA ASP A 60 -0.55 -2.20 -3.42
C ASP A 60 -1.99 -1.78 -3.06
N VAL A 61 -2.88 -1.87 -4.04
CA VAL A 61 -4.31 -1.62 -3.83
C VAL A 61 -4.94 -2.80 -3.12
N PHE A 62 -4.62 -4.00 -3.61
CA PHE A 62 -4.99 -5.27 -2.99
C PHE A 62 -3.79 -5.78 -2.20
N ASP A 63 -4.06 -6.58 -1.18
CA ASP A 63 -3.02 -7.30 -0.46
C ASP A 63 -3.29 -8.80 -0.50
N GLN A 64 -2.93 -9.41 -1.63
CA GLN A 64 -3.15 -10.84 -1.87
C GLN A 64 -2.12 -11.71 -1.15
N ILE A 65 -0.97 -11.13 -0.81
CA ILE A 65 0.06 -11.78 0.00
C ILE A 65 -0.40 -11.95 1.44
N ARG A 66 -1.07 -10.93 2.01
CA ARG A 66 -1.54 -10.93 3.41
C ARG A 66 -2.84 -11.70 3.62
N SER A 67 -2.83 -13.00 3.32
CA SER A 67 -3.97 -13.90 3.52
C SER A 67 -3.56 -15.17 4.25
N VAL A 68 -4.31 -15.51 5.31
CA VAL A 68 -4.15 -16.80 6.01
C VAL A 68 -4.51 -17.99 5.11
N LYS A 69 -5.15 -17.76 3.96
CA LYS A 69 -5.49 -18.82 2.98
C LYS A 69 -4.27 -19.44 2.30
N TRP A 70 -3.12 -18.79 2.37
CA TRP A 70 -1.84 -19.38 2.01
C TRP A 70 -1.41 -20.48 2.98
N LEU A 71 -1.85 -20.41 4.23
CA LEU A 71 -1.46 -21.34 5.29
C LEU A 71 -2.47 -22.48 5.43
N GLU A 72 -3.76 -22.18 5.27
CA GLU A 72 -4.84 -23.16 5.39
C GLU A 72 -5.99 -22.95 4.40
N GLU A 73 -6.77 -23.99 4.19
CA GLU A 73 -8.02 -23.95 3.44
C GLU A 73 -9.01 -24.94 4.08
N ASN A 74 -10.18 -24.44 4.47
CA ASN A 74 -11.20 -25.22 5.19
C ASN A 74 -10.65 -25.94 6.43
N GLY A 75 -9.75 -25.28 7.16
CA GLY A 75 -9.09 -25.81 8.37
C GLY A 75 -8.05 -26.90 8.10
N GLN A 76 -7.64 -27.12 6.85
CA GLN A 76 -6.57 -28.03 6.48
C GLN A 76 -5.33 -27.26 6.00
N PRO A 77 -4.11 -27.68 6.38
CA PRO A 77 -2.89 -27.07 5.86
C PRO A 77 -2.81 -27.15 4.34
N VAL A 78 -2.33 -26.08 3.70
CA VAL A 78 -2.14 -26.03 2.25
C VAL A 78 -0.64 -25.99 1.95
N SER A 79 -0.22 -26.62 0.84
CA SER A 79 1.17 -26.60 0.39
C SER A 79 1.49 -25.45 -0.58
N ILE A 80 0.47 -24.91 -1.26
CA ILE A 80 0.63 -23.85 -2.26
C ILE A 80 1.05 -22.52 -1.62
N ARG A 81 2.02 -21.84 -2.22
CA ARG A 81 2.61 -20.57 -1.77
C ARG A 81 2.76 -19.55 -2.90
N PRO A 82 2.94 -18.24 -2.58
CA PRO A 82 3.14 -17.20 -3.58
C PRO A 82 4.28 -17.46 -4.59
N TRP A 83 5.28 -18.25 -4.19
CA TRP A 83 6.45 -18.59 -5.02
C TRP A 83 6.36 -19.94 -5.75
N ASP A 84 5.22 -20.63 -5.68
CA ASP A 84 5.00 -21.82 -6.51
C ASP A 84 4.68 -21.47 -7.96
N ASP A 85 4.57 -22.47 -8.84
CA ASP A 85 4.31 -22.26 -10.27
C ASP A 85 3.00 -21.47 -10.52
N PRO A 86 3.09 -20.23 -11.05
CA PRO A 86 1.93 -19.39 -11.30
C PRO A 86 1.03 -19.93 -12.42
N ASN A 87 1.48 -20.91 -13.19
CA ASN A 87 0.67 -21.53 -14.23
C ASN A 87 -0.10 -22.76 -13.72
N SER A 88 0.17 -23.23 -12.50
CA SER A 88 -0.51 -24.39 -11.95
C SER A 88 -2.00 -24.08 -11.66
N PRO A 89 -2.92 -25.01 -11.97
CA PRO A 89 -4.34 -24.83 -11.67
C PRO A 89 -4.61 -24.57 -10.18
N GLU A 90 -3.83 -25.17 -9.29
CA GLU A 90 -3.92 -25.02 -7.83
C GLU A 90 -3.61 -23.59 -7.40
N PHE A 91 -2.52 -23.02 -7.91
CA PHE A 91 -2.11 -21.64 -7.63
C PHE A 91 -3.15 -20.63 -8.13
N ILE A 92 -3.59 -20.78 -9.38
CA ILE A 92 -4.61 -19.91 -9.96
C ILE A 92 -5.90 -19.94 -9.14
N ARG A 93 -6.36 -21.14 -8.72
CA ARG A 93 -7.52 -21.27 -7.83
C ARG A 93 -7.30 -20.56 -6.50
N LYS A 94 -6.11 -20.67 -5.91
CA LYS A 94 -5.77 -20.01 -4.64
C LYS A 94 -5.89 -18.49 -4.74
N ILE A 95 -5.30 -17.90 -5.78
CA ILE A 95 -5.39 -16.45 -6.03
C ILE A 95 -6.84 -16.03 -6.28
N GLN A 96 -7.59 -16.79 -7.08
CA GLN A 96 -9.01 -16.51 -7.33
C GLN A 96 -9.79 -16.48 -6.01
N THR A 97 -9.60 -17.46 -5.13
CA THR A 97 -10.30 -17.49 -3.83
C THR A 97 -9.94 -16.28 -2.97
N ILE A 98 -8.66 -15.93 -2.85
CA ILE A 98 -8.23 -14.74 -2.10
C ILE A 98 -8.85 -13.48 -2.69
N ASN A 99 -8.81 -13.34 -4.03
CA ASN A 99 -9.39 -12.20 -4.73
C ASN A 99 -10.90 -12.07 -4.48
N ASP A 100 -11.66 -13.16 -4.62
CA ASP A 100 -13.11 -13.14 -4.45
C ASP A 100 -13.51 -12.82 -3.00
N ASP A 101 -12.75 -13.32 -2.02
CA ASP A 101 -12.98 -13.00 -0.62
C ASP A 101 -12.59 -11.55 -0.29
N THR A 102 -11.52 -11.00 -0.88
CA THR A 102 -11.19 -9.57 -0.79
C THR A 102 -12.30 -8.70 -1.40
N LEU A 103 -12.80 -9.06 -2.59
CA LEU A 103 -13.92 -8.37 -3.24
C LEU A 103 -15.16 -8.35 -2.34
N LYS A 104 -15.50 -9.50 -1.77
CA LYS A 104 -16.63 -9.64 -0.86
C LYS A 104 -16.44 -8.85 0.43
N TYR A 105 -15.28 -8.96 1.09
CA TYR A 105 -15.00 -8.29 2.36
C TYR A 105 -15.05 -6.76 2.23
N ASN A 106 -14.62 -6.21 1.10
CA ASN A 106 -14.55 -4.76 0.87
C ASN A 106 -15.65 -4.25 -0.11
N THR A 107 -16.78 -4.94 -0.21
CA THR A 107 -17.87 -4.61 -1.16
C THR A 107 -18.23 -3.12 -1.13
N GLU A 108 -18.41 -2.55 0.06
CA GLU A 108 -18.79 -1.14 0.25
C GLU A 108 -17.75 -0.16 -0.31
N THR A 109 -16.45 -0.46 -0.14
CA THR A 109 -15.35 0.32 -0.70
C THR A 109 -15.36 0.27 -2.23
N PHE A 110 -15.54 -0.92 -2.81
CA PHE A 110 -15.57 -1.08 -4.26
C PHE A 110 -16.79 -0.41 -4.91
N GLU A 111 -17.95 -0.43 -4.24
CA GLU A 111 -19.12 0.33 -4.67
C GLU A 111 -18.85 1.84 -4.73
N ILE A 112 -18.06 2.39 -3.80
CA ILE A 112 -17.67 3.81 -3.84
C ILE A 112 -16.81 4.10 -5.07
N PHE A 113 -15.81 3.27 -5.38
CA PHE A 113 -15.00 3.42 -6.60
C PHE A 113 -15.86 3.33 -7.87
N ARG A 114 -16.76 2.36 -7.94
CA ARG A 114 -17.67 2.22 -9.08
C ARG A 114 -18.60 3.43 -9.23
N HIS A 115 -19.12 3.97 -8.13
CA HIS A 115 -19.92 5.20 -8.18
C HIS A 115 -19.11 6.44 -8.57
N LEU A 116 -17.82 6.51 -8.22
CA LEU A 116 -16.91 7.55 -8.72
C LEU A 116 -16.75 7.45 -10.25
N SER A 117 -16.50 6.25 -10.78
CA SER A 117 -16.27 6.07 -12.21
C SER A 117 -17.53 6.28 -13.06
N GLU A 118 -18.70 5.95 -12.52
CA GLU A 118 -20.00 6.24 -13.12
C GLU A 118 -20.40 7.73 -13.05
N GLY A 119 -19.63 8.57 -12.35
CA GLY A 119 -19.90 10.01 -12.20
C GLY A 119 -21.04 10.32 -11.22
N ARG A 120 -21.34 9.42 -10.28
CA ARG A 120 -22.46 9.57 -9.32
C ARG A 120 -22.09 10.36 -8.07
N LEU A 121 -20.82 10.38 -7.67
CA LEU A 121 -20.38 11.02 -6.41
C LEU A 121 -19.75 12.41 -6.59
N VAL A 122 -19.18 12.69 -7.76
CA VAL A 122 -18.55 13.98 -8.05
C VAL A 122 -19.43 14.75 -9.02
N THR A 123 -20.02 15.85 -8.56
CA THR A 123 -20.87 16.72 -9.38
C THR A 123 -20.53 18.18 -9.17
N LEU A 124 -20.54 18.95 -10.27
CA LEU A 124 -20.18 20.36 -10.30
C LEU A 124 -21.39 21.23 -10.70
N PRO A 125 -21.47 22.49 -10.24
CA PRO A 125 -22.44 23.42 -10.79
C PRO A 125 -22.10 23.71 -12.26
N PRO A 126 -23.11 23.96 -13.12
CA PRO A 126 -22.88 24.42 -14.48
C PRO A 126 -22.29 25.84 -14.49
N ALA A 127 -21.65 26.20 -15.60
CA ALA A 127 -21.14 27.55 -15.80
C ALA A 127 -22.17 28.42 -16.52
N VAL A 128 -22.52 29.57 -15.92
CA VAL A 128 -23.35 30.61 -16.55
C VAL A 128 -22.51 31.88 -16.68
N ARG A 129 -22.21 32.27 -17.92
CA ARG A 129 -21.35 33.45 -18.23
C ARG A 129 -19.99 33.40 -17.51
N GLY A 130 -19.43 32.19 -17.35
CA GLY A 130 -18.12 32.00 -16.70
C GLY A 130 -18.16 32.08 -15.17
N VAL A 131 -19.32 31.95 -14.54
CA VAL A 131 -19.49 31.90 -13.08
C VAL A 131 -20.23 30.60 -12.73
N PRO A 132 -19.92 29.92 -11.61
CA PRO A 132 -20.68 28.75 -11.18
C PRO A 132 -22.10 29.16 -10.80
N ASP A 133 -23.09 28.44 -11.34
CA ASP A 133 -24.48 28.55 -10.91
C ASP A 133 -24.75 27.55 -9.77
N GLU A 134 -24.46 27.99 -8.55
CA GLU A 134 -24.58 27.15 -7.34
C GLU A 134 -26.03 26.72 -7.04
N ASP A 135 -27.00 27.52 -7.50
CA ASP A 135 -28.43 27.30 -7.28
C ASP A 135 -29.06 26.41 -8.37
N ALA A 136 -28.29 26.00 -9.39
CA ALA A 136 -28.77 25.14 -10.45
C ALA A 136 -29.28 23.80 -9.91
N SER A 137 -30.52 23.45 -10.28
CA SER A 137 -31.14 22.16 -9.93
C SER A 137 -30.45 20.97 -10.60
N GLU A 138 -29.90 21.18 -11.79
CA GLU A 138 -29.14 20.18 -12.54
C GLU A 138 -27.65 20.38 -12.32
N ARG A 139 -26.95 19.30 -11.96
CA ARG A 139 -25.51 19.30 -11.71
C ARG A 139 -24.80 18.51 -12.81
N ILE A 140 -23.59 18.95 -13.16
CA ILE A 140 -22.76 18.27 -14.15
C ILE A 140 -22.03 17.13 -13.45
N PRO A 141 -22.25 15.85 -13.83
CA PRO A 141 -21.47 14.75 -13.30
C PRO A 141 -20.06 14.78 -13.87
N VAL A 142 -19.06 14.55 -13.01
CA VAL A 142 -17.66 14.41 -13.42
C VAL A 142 -17.27 12.95 -13.24
N LYS A 143 -16.92 12.29 -14.35
CA LYS A 143 -16.49 10.89 -14.31
C LYS A 143 -15.07 10.80 -13.79
N VAL A 144 -14.82 9.80 -12.94
CA VAL A 144 -13.46 9.44 -12.51
C VAL A 144 -12.95 8.27 -13.33
N ARG A 145 -11.98 8.52 -14.20
CA ARG A 145 -11.32 7.46 -14.98
C ARG A 145 -10.21 6.84 -14.12
N ILE A 146 -10.47 5.66 -13.58
CA ILE A 146 -9.59 4.97 -12.65
C ILE A 146 -8.63 4.05 -13.41
N ASN A 147 -7.33 4.31 -13.34
CA ASN A 147 -6.27 3.46 -13.86
C ASN A 147 -5.53 2.81 -12.69
N TYR A 148 -5.21 1.53 -12.80
CA TYR A 148 -4.55 0.77 -11.76
C TYR A 148 -3.21 0.21 -12.25
N MET A 149 -2.14 0.49 -11.50
CA MET A 149 -0.83 -0.14 -11.63
C MET A 149 -0.56 -1.10 -10.47
N VAL A 150 0.08 -2.23 -10.74
CA VAL A 150 0.46 -3.19 -9.68
C VAL A 150 1.67 -2.72 -8.88
N GLY A 151 1.73 -3.16 -7.63
CA GLY A 151 2.86 -3.13 -6.72
C GLY A 151 3.35 -4.54 -6.37
N ASN A 152 4.01 -4.70 -5.21
CA ASN A 152 4.55 -5.97 -4.75
C ASN A 152 3.53 -6.81 -3.95
N HIS A 153 2.41 -6.26 -3.49
CA HIS A 153 1.38 -7.03 -2.78
C HIS A 153 0.26 -7.57 -3.68
N ASP A 154 0.20 -7.08 -4.92
CA ASP A 154 -0.86 -7.38 -5.90
C ASP A 154 -0.29 -7.67 -7.32
N TRP A 155 1.01 -8.02 -7.40
CA TRP A 155 1.71 -8.33 -8.65
C TRP A 155 1.08 -9.49 -9.44
N PHE A 156 0.26 -10.34 -8.81
CA PHE A 156 -0.48 -11.40 -9.49
C PHE A 156 -1.41 -10.84 -10.59
N PHE A 157 -1.86 -9.59 -10.49
CA PHE A 157 -2.65 -8.95 -11.56
C PHE A 157 -1.81 -8.59 -12.80
N HIS A 158 -0.49 -8.69 -12.75
CA HIS A 158 0.41 -8.54 -13.91
C HIS A 158 0.70 -9.89 -14.59
N LEU A 159 0.25 -11.02 -14.03
CA LEU A 159 0.44 -12.34 -14.63
C LEU A 159 -0.38 -12.54 -15.92
N LEU A 160 0.22 -13.24 -16.88
CA LEU A 160 -0.40 -13.58 -18.16
C LEU A 160 -1.32 -14.78 -18.03
N GLY A 161 -2.38 -14.82 -18.85
CA GLY A 161 -3.25 -15.99 -19.00
C GLY A 161 -4.73 -15.67 -18.89
N GLN A 162 -5.56 -16.49 -19.52
CA GLN A 162 -7.01 -16.26 -19.57
C GLN A 162 -7.66 -16.26 -18.18
N LYS A 163 -7.22 -17.13 -17.27
CA LYS A 163 -7.74 -17.17 -15.90
C LYS A 163 -7.39 -15.91 -15.10
N TYR A 164 -6.21 -15.36 -15.30
CA TYR A 164 -5.85 -14.05 -14.75
C TYR A 164 -6.63 -12.90 -15.40
N ASN A 165 -6.95 -12.99 -16.70
CA ASN A 165 -7.84 -12.02 -17.36
C ASN A 165 -9.25 -12.04 -16.75
N GLU A 166 -9.80 -13.23 -16.47
CA GLU A 166 -11.10 -13.38 -15.81
C GLU A 166 -11.09 -12.75 -14.40
N MET A 167 -10.03 -12.97 -13.60
CA MET A 167 -9.84 -12.31 -12.31
C MET A 167 -9.79 -10.79 -12.42
N ARG A 168 -9.00 -10.28 -13.36
CA ARG A 168 -8.93 -8.83 -13.63
C ARG A 168 -10.26 -8.25 -14.06
N GLN A 169 -11.04 -8.97 -14.87
CA GLN A 169 -12.38 -8.52 -15.27
C GLN A 169 -13.28 -8.33 -14.04
N ASN A 170 -13.25 -9.27 -13.08
CA ASN A 170 -14.01 -9.12 -11.84
C ASN A 170 -13.60 -7.86 -11.05
N VAL A 171 -12.30 -7.56 -10.98
CA VAL A 171 -11.78 -6.34 -10.31
C VAL A 171 -12.20 -5.09 -11.08
N ILE A 172 -12.10 -5.11 -12.42
CA ILE A 172 -12.55 -4.03 -13.30
C ILE A 172 -14.03 -3.73 -13.06
N ASP A 173 -14.88 -4.75 -13.03
CA ASP A 173 -16.32 -4.60 -12.86
C ASP A 173 -16.68 -4.11 -11.44
N ALA A 174 -15.97 -4.61 -10.41
CA ALA A 174 -16.20 -4.24 -9.02
C ALA A 174 -15.88 -2.76 -8.75
N MET A 175 -14.78 -2.25 -9.32
CA MET A 175 -14.28 -0.89 -9.08
C MET A 175 -14.66 0.12 -10.18
N GLY A 176 -15.10 -0.37 -11.35
CA GLY A 176 -15.28 0.42 -12.55
C GLY A 176 -13.96 0.97 -13.10
N LEU A 177 -12.93 0.12 -13.22
CA LEU A 177 -11.62 0.51 -13.74
C LEU A 177 -11.65 0.79 -15.26
N ALA A 178 -10.75 1.64 -15.72
CA ALA A 178 -10.49 1.91 -17.13
C ALA A 178 -9.45 0.94 -17.74
N ASN A 179 -8.87 0.07 -16.92
CA ASN A 179 -7.94 -0.97 -17.36
C ASN A 179 -8.64 -1.96 -18.31
N PRO A 180 -7.96 -2.45 -19.36
CA PRO A 180 -8.40 -3.65 -20.07
C PRO A 180 -8.21 -4.90 -19.18
N ALA A 181 -8.97 -5.97 -19.47
CA ALA A 181 -8.78 -7.29 -18.85
C ALA A 181 -7.55 -8.05 -19.39
N SER A 182 -6.43 -7.34 -19.56
CA SER A 182 -5.08 -7.84 -19.81
C SER A 182 -4.21 -7.51 -18.59
N PRO A 183 -2.96 -8.02 -18.46
CA PRO A 183 -2.09 -7.67 -17.34
C PRO A 183 -2.17 -6.19 -16.98
N PHE A 184 -2.44 -5.90 -15.70
CA PHE A 184 -2.41 -4.52 -15.22
C PHE A 184 -0.98 -4.01 -15.30
N PRO A 185 -0.76 -2.74 -15.69
CA PRO A 185 0.58 -2.19 -15.90
C PRO A 185 1.40 -2.20 -14.61
N TYR A 186 2.70 -2.43 -14.72
CA TYR A 186 3.65 -2.21 -13.62
C TYR A 186 4.40 -0.88 -13.78
N ALA A 187 4.65 -0.49 -15.03
CA ALA A 187 5.25 0.78 -15.40
C ALA A 187 4.30 1.60 -16.30
N PRO A 188 4.44 2.93 -16.36
CA PRO A 188 3.66 3.77 -17.27
C PRO A 188 3.70 3.30 -18.72
N ALA A 189 4.86 2.83 -19.19
CA ALA A 189 5.07 2.38 -20.57
C ALA A 189 4.26 1.12 -20.95
N ASP A 190 3.73 0.38 -19.97
CA ASP A 190 2.91 -0.81 -20.22
C ASP A 190 1.48 -0.42 -20.67
N SER A 191 1.08 0.85 -20.52
CA SER A 191 -0.23 1.36 -20.88
C SER A 191 -0.13 2.74 -21.55
N PRO A 192 -0.36 2.83 -22.88
CA PRO A 192 -0.31 4.10 -23.61
C PRO A 192 -1.26 5.17 -23.04
N THR A 193 -2.42 4.74 -22.51
CA THR A 193 -3.39 5.62 -21.85
C THR A 193 -2.79 6.23 -20.58
N LEU A 194 -2.15 5.41 -19.75
CA LEU A 194 -1.54 5.85 -18.50
C LEU A 194 -0.33 6.76 -18.78
N GLU A 195 0.50 6.39 -19.75
CA GLU A 195 1.65 7.19 -20.18
C GLU A 195 1.20 8.58 -20.65
N ASP A 196 0.16 8.67 -21.48
CA ASP A 196 -0.42 9.95 -21.92
C ASP A 196 -0.94 10.79 -20.74
N VAL A 197 -1.74 10.18 -19.86
CA VAL A 197 -2.30 10.86 -18.68
C VAL A 197 -1.20 11.47 -17.81
N LEU A 198 -0.16 10.71 -17.51
CA LEU A 198 0.97 11.17 -16.69
C LEU A 198 1.77 12.26 -17.43
N ALA A 199 2.05 12.07 -18.72
CA ALA A 199 2.81 13.02 -19.54
C ALA A 199 2.10 14.37 -19.69
N ARG A 200 0.77 14.39 -19.86
CA ARG A 200 -0.02 15.64 -19.93
C ARG A 200 0.08 16.48 -18.65
N HIS A 201 0.25 15.83 -17.50
CA HIS A 201 0.42 16.49 -16.20
C HIS A 201 1.90 16.68 -15.79
N LYS A 202 2.86 16.32 -16.66
CA LYS A 202 4.30 16.32 -16.35
C LYS A 202 4.64 15.50 -15.11
N VAL A 203 3.96 14.36 -14.94
CA VAL A 203 4.19 13.42 -13.86
C VAL A 203 4.91 12.18 -14.40
N PHE A 204 5.82 11.64 -13.61
CA PHE A 204 6.31 10.27 -13.72
C PHE A 204 5.90 9.52 -12.45
N ALA A 205 5.38 8.30 -12.57
CA ALA A 205 4.91 7.52 -11.43
C ALA A 205 5.35 6.05 -11.52
N ARG A 206 5.70 5.44 -10.37
CA ARG A 206 5.84 3.97 -10.22
C ARG A 206 5.62 3.55 -8.77
N HIS A 207 5.29 2.28 -8.52
CA HIS A 207 5.38 1.74 -7.17
C HIS A 207 6.86 1.65 -6.76
N GLY A 208 7.19 2.11 -5.55
CA GLY A 208 8.58 2.33 -5.12
C GLY A 208 9.36 1.05 -4.78
N ASP A 209 8.66 -0.09 -4.78
CA ASP A 209 9.16 -1.43 -4.50
C ASP A 209 10.28 -1.88 -5.44
N TYR A 210 10.37 -1.31 -6.65
CA TYR A 210 11.51 -1.48 -7.56
C TYR A 210 12.88 -1.26 -6.89
N PHE A 211 12.94 -0.34 -5.91
CA PHE A 211 14.18 0.01 -5.20
C PHE A 211 14.37 -0.80 -3.91
N ASP A 212 13.41 -1.66 -3.58
CA ASP A 212 13.43 -2.51 -2.40
C ASP A 212 13.76 -3.95 -2.78
N LYS A 213 14.99 -4.36 -2.47
CA LYS A 213 15.49 -5.71 -2.78
C LYS A 213 14.76 -6.82 -2.04
N MET A 214 14.01 -6.52 -0.97
CA MET A 214 13.15 -7.52 -0.32
C MET A 214 11.86 -7.76 -1.10
N ASN A 215 11.40 -6.76 -1.84
CA ASN A 215 10.08 -6.75 -2.49
C ASN A 215 10.16 -6.65 -4.03
N TYR A 216 11.37 -6.69 -4.59
CA TYR A 216 11.61 -6.78 -6.03
C TYR A 216 12.90 -7.54 -6.36
N ASP A 217 12.79 -8.57 -7.19
CA ASP A 217 13.93 -9.27 -7.78
C ASP A 217 14.17 -8.75 -9.20
N ALA A 218 15.24 -7.97 -9.39
CA ALA A 218 15.59 -7.42 -10.70
C ALA A 218 16.01 -8.48 -11.73
N ALA A 219 16.47 -9.67 -11.30
CA ALA A 219 16.86 -10.75 -12.20
C ALA A 219 15.64 -11.53 -12.74
N GLN A 220 14.61 -11.69 -11.90
CA GLN A 220 13.38 -12.39 -12.27
C GLN A 220 12.29 -11.43 -12.81
N GLY A 221 12.39 -10.15 -12.47
CA GLY A 221 11.43 -9.13 -12.84
C GLY A 221 10.17 -9.13 -11.98
N ARG A 222 9.13 -8.42 -12.44
CA ARG A 222 7.89 -8.15 -11.68
C ARG A 222 7.01 -9.38 -11.42
N ASN A 223 7.12 -10.41 -12.25
CA ASN A 223 6.23 -11.58 -12.21
C ASN A 223 6.76 -12.70 -11.30
N ALA A 224 7.58 -12.37 -10.31
CA ALA A 224 8.19 -13.32 -9.41
C ALA A 224 7.93 -12.93 -7.96
N ALA A 225 7.70 -13.95 -7.14
CA ALA A 225 7.64 -13.80 -5.70
C ALA A 225 9.01 -13.41 -5.14
N THR A 226 9.00 -12.79 -3.97
CA THR A 226 10.17 -12.20 -3.33
C THR A 226 10.36 -12.73 -1.91
N LEU A 227 11.51 -12.44 -1.31
CA LEU A 227 11.75 -12.72 0.10
C LEU A 227 10.73 -12.03 1.02
N GLY A 228 10.25 -10.85 0.63
CA GLY A 228 9.18 -10.12 1.31
C GLY A 228 7.88 -10.92 1.38
N ASP A 229 7.51 -11.60 0.28
CA ASP A 229 6.31 -12.45 0.22
C ASP A 229 6.42 -13.63 1.19
N ALA A 230 7.58 -14.29 1.20
CA ALA A 230 7.85 -15.39 2.12
C ALA A 230 7.83 -14.92 3.58
N LEU A 231 8.47 -13.78 3.89
CA LEU A 231 8.47 -13.22 5.24
C LEU A 231 7.05 -12.85 5.69
N ALA A 232 6.24 -12.27 4.80
CA ALA A 232 4.86 -11.91 5.07
C ALA A 232 4.02 -13.16 5.41
N VAL A 233 4.06 -14.18 4.56
CA VAL A 233 3.24 -15.38 4.72
C VAL A 233 3.74 -16.28 5.86
N GLU A 234 5.01 -16.66 5.84
CA GLU A 234 5.54 -17.74 6.69
C GLU A 234 5.92 -17.30 8.10
N LEU A 235 6.10 -15.99 8.32
CA LEU A 235 6.42 -15.47 9.65
C LEU A 235 5.31 -14.56 10.17
N LEU A 236 5.03 -13.47 9.46
CA LEU A 236 4.19 -12.40 10.00
C LEU A 236 2.69 -12.78 10.07
N ASP A 237 2.18 -13.48 9.07
CA ASP A 237 0.78 -13.95 9.06
C ASP A 237 0.64 -15.31 9.77
N ARG A 238 1.64 -16.17 9.63
CA ARG A 238 1.65 -17.49 10.28
C ARG A 238 1.76 -17.40 11.80
N PHE A 239 2.45 -16.41 12.35
CA PHE A 239 2.60 -16.30 13.81
C PHE A 239 1.26 -16.08 14.54
N PRO A 240 0.43 -15.06 14.22
CA PRO A 240 -0.92 -14.94 14.77
C PRO A 240 -1.79 -16.18 14.54
N PHE A 241 -1.66 -16.79 13.37
CA PHE A 241 -2.41 -17.99 13.01
C PHE A 241 -2.08 -19.18 13.94
N GLU A 242 -0.81 -19.51 14.11
CA GLU A 242 -0.37 -20.61 14.97
C GLU A 242 -0.65 -20.34 16.45
N VAL A 243 -0.45 -19.10 16.92
CA VAL A 243 -0.79 -18.73 18.30
C VAL A 243 -2.29 -18.91 18.57
N LYS A 244 -3.15 -18.46 17.66
CA LYS A 244 -4.60 -18.67 17.78
C LYS A 244 -4.97 -20.16 17.74
N LYS A 245 -4.35 -20.93 16.85
CA LYS A 245 -4.61 -22.36 16.68
C LYS A 245 -4.22 -23.17 17.92
N GLN A 246 -3.07 -22.87 18.51
CA GLN A 246 -2.52 -23.64 19.64
C GLN A 246 -3.03 -23.14 20.99
N MET A 247 -3.31 -21.83 21.11
CA MET A 247 -3.55 -21.17 22.40
C MET A 247 -4.83 -20.32 22.45
N GLY A 248 -5.64 -20.26 21.38
CA GLY A 248 -6.82 -19.39 21.31
C GLY A 248 -7.92 -19.68 22.34
N GLY A 249 -7.93 -20.88 22.94
CA GLY A 249 -8.85 -21.23 24.03
C GLY A 249 -8.41 -20.77 25.42
N VAL A 250 -7.14 -20.36 25.57
CA VAL A 250 -6.55 -19.97 26.86
C VAL A 250 -6.08 -18.52 26.90
N LEU A 251 -5.79 -17.93 25.74
CA LEU A 251 -5.40 -16.53 25.63
C LEU A 251 -6.63 -15.61 25.52
N PRO A 252 -6.58 -14.39 26.07
CA PRO A 252 -7.67 -13.43 25.90
C PRO A 252 -7.92 -13.09 24.43
N HIS A 253 -9.18 -12.84 24.08
CA HIS A 253 -9.59 -12.45 22.73
C HIS A 253 -8.83 -11.20 22.24
N GLN A 254 -8.61 -10.22 23.13
CA GLN A 254 -7.90 -8.97 22.83
C GLN A 254 -6.45 -9.20 22.41
N PHE A 255 -5.77 -10.22 22.97
CA PHE A 255 -4.42 -10.58 22.56
C PHE A 255 -4.41 -11.12 21.13
N SER A 256 -5.37 -12.02 20.81
CA SER A 256 -5.49 -12.60 19.48
C SER A 256 -5.83 -11.55 18.41
N GLU A 257 -6.75 -10.63 18.72
CA GLU A 257 -7.05 -9.51 17.79
C GLU A 257 -5.86 -8.57 17.64
N GLY A 258 -5.13 -8.27 18.72
CA GLY A 258 -3.91 -7.47 18.64
C GLY A 258 -2.84 -8.11 17.76
N LEU A 259 -2.68 -9.44 17.81
CA LEU A 259 -1.73 -10.15 16.96
C LEU A 259 -2.10 -10.09 15.48
N LYS A 260 -3.40 -10.05 15.13
CA LYS A 260 -3.80 -9.88 13.71
C LYS A 260 -3.28 -8.57 13.11
N GLU A 261 -3.04 -7.55 13.93
CA GLU A 261 -2.55 -6.25 13.49
C GLU A 261 -1.03 -6.19 13.29
N LEU A 262 -0.28 -7.29 13.45
CA LEU A 262 1.18 -7.31 13.26
C LEU A 262 1.61 -6.75 11.90
N SER A 263 0.86 -7.05 10.84
CA SER A 263 1.11 -6.55 9.49
C SER A 263 0.91 -5.03 9.36
N ASN A 264 0.23 -4.40 10.32
CA ASN A 264 -0.15 -3.00 10.33
C ASN A 264 0.72 -2.17 11.31
N VAL A 265 1.61 -2.83 12.06
CA VAL A 265 2.58 -2.15 12.93
C VAL A 265 3.64 -1.45 12.06
N ARG A 266 3.91 -0.17 12.33
CA ARG A 266 4.93 0.61 11.63
C ARG A 266 5.83 1.37 12.60
N PRO A 267 7.14 1.50 12.29
CA PRO A 267 7.88 0.80 11.22
C PRO A 267 7.85 -0.72 11.42
N ALA A 268 7.91 -1.54 10.36
CA ALA A 268 7.82 -3.01 10.47
C ALA A 268 8.86 -3.62 11.43
N LEU A 269 9.97 -2.92 11.66
CA LEU A 269 11.02 -3.31 12.59
C LEU A 269 10.57 -3.33 14.07
N VAL A 270 9.49 -2.64 14.42
CA VAL A 270 8.95 -2.60 15.79
C VAL A 270 7.90 -3.69 16.06
N THR A 271 7.64 -4.58 15.08
CA THR A 271 6.72 -5.71 15.24
C THR A 271 7.02 -6.57 16.47
N PRO A 272 8.28 -6.89 16.83
CA PRO A 272 8.57 -7.55 18.10
C PRO A 272 8.18 -6.74 19.35
N LEU A 273 8.30 -5.40 19.31
CA LEU A 273 7.87 -4.52 20.42
C LEU A 273 6.35 -4.61 20.64
N TRP A 274 5.61 -4.68 19.54
CA TRP A 274 4.16 -4.85 19.58
C TRP A 274 3.77 -6.20 20.21
N ILE A 275 4.42 -7.30 19.81
CA ILE A 275 4.21 -8.62 20.43
C ILE A 275 4.50 -8.53 21.93
N GLY A 276 5.65 -7.96 22.32
CA GLY A 276 6.02 -7.78 23.71
C GLY A 276 5.00 -6.94 24.50
N ASN A 277 4.44 -5.88 23.90
CA ASN A 277 3.39 -5.08 24.53
C ASN A 277 2.11 -5.89 24.76
N LEU A 278 1.66 -6.63 23.74
CA LEU A 278 0.48 -7.49 23.85
C LEU A 278 0.67 -8.55 24.94
N VAL A 279 1.84 -9.19 24.99
CA VAL A 279 2.20 -10.18 25.99
C VAL A 279 2.12 -9.54 27.38
N ASN A 280 2.81 -8.43 27.61
CA ASN A 280 2.84 -7.75 28.90
C ASN A 280 1.46 -7.25 29.36
N ARG A 281 0.57 -6.90 28.42
CA ARG A 281 -0.75 -6.36 28.74
C ARG A 281 -1.80 -7.43 28.99
N TYR A 282 -1.74 -8.55 28.29
CA TYR A 282 -2.84 -9.52 28.24
C TYR A 282 -2.46 -10.93 28.70
N VAL A 283 -1.18 -11.24 28.89
CA VAL A 283 -0.71 -12.59 29.25
C VAL A 283 -0.11 -12.57 30.64
N GLU A 284 -0.87 -13.05 31.64
CA GLU A 284 -0.44 -13.08 33.05
C GLU A 284 0.37 -14.35 33.39
N ASN A 285 0.08 -15.46 32.72
CA ASN A 285 0.72 -16.75 33.00
C ASN A 285 2.09 -16.82 32.30
N ALA A 286 3.17 -16.93 33.08
CA ALA A 286 4.54 -17.06 32.57
C ALA A 286 4.70 -18.24 31.60
N GLN A 287 4.02 -19.37 31.84
CA GLN A 287 4.07 -20.50 30.91
C GLN A 287 3.50 -20.14 29.54
N HIS A 288 2.42 -19.37 29.49
CA HIS A 288 1.85 -18.92 28.22
C HIS A 288 2.79 -17.96 27.48
N VAL A 289 3.58 -17.15 28.21
CA VAL A 289 4.62 -16.29 27.60
C VAL A 289 5.69 -17.15 26.93
N ASP A 290 6.18 -18.17 27.63
CA ASP A 290 7.17 -19.10 27.12
C ASP A 290 6.64 -19.89 25.91
N ASP A 291 5.38 -20.33 25.96
CA ASP A 291 4.72 -21.03 24.84
C ASP A 291 4.60 -20.13 23.60
N ILE A 292 4.21 -18.84 23.76
CA ILE A 292 4.17 -17.87 22.66
C ILE A 292 5.57 -17.66 22.06
N LYS A 293 6.61 -17.57 22.91
CA LYS A 293 7.99 -17.42 22.46
C LYS A 293 8.47 -18.67 21.71
N ALA A 294 8.11 -19.85 22.18
CA ALA A 294 8.44 -21.11 21.52
C ALA A 294 7.83 -21.20 20.12
N ILE A 295 6.58 -20.74 19.94
CA ILE A 295 5.94 -20.66 18.62
C ILE A 295 6.71 -19.70 17.69
N TRP A 296 7.10 -18.52 18.18
CA TRP A 296 7.90 -17.57 17.40
C TRP A 296 9.24 -18.17 16.98
N ASP A 297 9.96 -18.80 17.91
CA ASP A 297 11.27 -19.37 17.65
C ASP A 297 11.21 -20.51 16.63
N ASP A 298 10.23 -21.42 16.76
CA ASP A 298 9.95 -22.47 15.78
C ASP A 298 9.69 -21.92 14.38
N LEU A 299 8.85 -20.89 14.27
CA LEU A 299 8.53 -20.26 12.98
C LEU A 299 9.75 -19.63 12.32
N VAL A 300 10.59 -18.99 13.12
CA VAL A 300 11.87 -18.43 12.65
C VAL A 300 12.78 -19.54 12.12
N GLU A 301 12.90 -20.68 12.81
CA GLU A 301 13.73 -21.79 12.30
C GLU A 301 13.19 -22.30 10.96
N ARG A 302 11.88 -22.54 10.90
CA ARG A 302 11.23 -23.05 9.68
C ARG A 302 11.34 -22.09 8.50
N PHE A 303 11.27 -20.79 8.76
CA PHE A 303 11.42 -19.77 7.72
C PHE A 303 12.83 -19.75 7.14
N ILE A 304 13.87 -19.77 7.99
CA ILE A 304 15.27 -19.84 7.56
C ILE A 304 15.56 -21.15 6.80
N ASP A 305 14.92 -22.24 7.23
CA ASP A 305 15.10 -23.56 6.61
C ASP A 305 14.32 -23.76 5.30
N LEU A 306 13.47 -22.80 4.91
CA LEU A 306 12.65 -22.88 3.71
C LEU A 306 13.52 -22.87 2.45
N ASP A 307 13.33 -23.85 1.56
CA ASP A 307 14.09 -23.96 0.30
C ASP A 307 14.04 -22.69 -0.56
N PHE A 308 12.90 -22.00 -0.55
CA PHE A 308 12.74 -20.71 -1.23
C PHE A 308 13.62 -19.61 -0.61
N VAL A 309 13.70 -19.51 0.72
CA VAL A 309 14.55 -18.51 1.40
C VAL A 309 16.02 -18.82 1.13
N ARG A 310 16.42 -20.08 1.28
CA ARG A 310 17.80 -20.53 1.01
C ARG A 310 18.22 -20.36 -0.44
N SER A 311 17.30 -20.43 -1.40
CA SER A 311 17.64 -20.23 -2.81
C SER A 311 17.90 -18.77 -3.17
N HIS A 312 17.46 -17.83 -2.32
CA HIS A 312 17.69 -16.39 -2.48
C HIS A 312 18.97 -15.89 -1.77
N ASP A 313 19.62 -16.73 -0.96
CA ASP A 313 20.93 -16.46 -0.37
C ASP A 313 22.01 -16.37 -1.47
N GLN A 314 22.65 -15.21 -1.56
CA GLN A 314 23.77 -14.96 -2.45
C GLN A 314 25.10 -15.26 -1.75
N LYS A 315 25.62 -16.46 -2.01
CA LYS A 315 26.97 -16.87 -1.59
C LYS A 315 28.01 -15.75 -1.78
N PHE A 316 28.72 -15.43 -0.70
CA PHE A 316 29.87 -14.50 -0.64
C PHE A 316 29.56 -12.99 -0.71
N LYS A 317 28.32 -12.58 -0.46
CA LYS A 317 27.96 -11.18 -0.16
C LYS A 317 27.14 -11.17 1.12
N PHE A 318 27.44 -10.25 2.05
CA PHE A 318 26.55 -9.98 3.17
C PHE A 318 25.25 -9.44 2.59
N ASP A 319 24.26 -10.30 2.42
CA ASP A 319 23.00 -9.96 1.80
C ASP A 319 21.89 -9.75 2.85
N ILE A 320 20.67 -9.48 2.39
CA ILE A 320 19.57 -9.19 3.30
C ILE A 320 19.14 -10.47 4.06
N VAL A 321 19.38 -11.65 3.48
CA VAL A 321 19.15 -12.95 4.12
C VAL A 321 20.14 -13.12 5.27
N ASP A 322 21.44 -12.91 5.08
CA ASP A 322 22.45 -12.97 6.14
C ASP A 322 22.15 -12.02 7.31
N ALA A 323 21.74 -10.78 6.99
CA ALA A 323 21.38 -9.80 8.00
C ALA A 323 20.10 -10.19 8.76
N MET A 324 19.10 -10.71 8.06
CA MET A 324 17.85 -11.18 8.64
C MET A 324 18.06 -12.44 9.48
N GLU A 325 18.78 -13.43 8.98
CA GLU A 325 19.21 -14.62 9.72
C GLU A 325 19.97 -14.23 10.98
N GLY A 326 20.93 -13.30 10.89
CA GLY A 326 21.64 -12.78 12.05
C GLY A 326 20.71 -12.18 13.10
N ILE A 327 19.76 -11.33 12.70
CA ILE A 327 18.79 -10.70 13.60
C ILE A 327 17.84 -11.74 14.22
N LEU A 328 17.34 -12.65 13.40
CA LEU A 328 16.41 -13.69 13.82
C LEU A 328 17.09 -14.74 14.72
N HIS A 329 18.32 -15.16 14.42
CA HIS A 329 19.11 -16.03 15.29
C HIS A 329 19.52 -15.34 16.59
N LEU A 330 19.85 -14.05 16.57
CA LEU A 330 20.07 -13.26 17.79
C LEU A 330 18.80 -13.17 18.65
N SER A 331 17.61 -13.27 18.04
CA SER A 331 16.34 -13.31 18.76
C SER A 331 16.02 -14.65 19.43
N LYS A 332 16.67 -15.74 18.99
CA LYS A 332 16.55 -17.05 19.65
C LYS A 332 17.20 -17.00 21.03
N GLY A 333 16.42 -17.31 22.05
CA GLY A 333 16.89 -17.39 23.44
C GLY A 333 16.93 -16.06 24.21
N LEU A 334 16.60 -14.93 23.59
CA LEU A 334 16.40 -13.67 24.32
C LEU A 334 14.94 -13.54 24.79
N PRO A 335 14.69 -13.16 26.06
CA PRO A 335 13.35 -12.77 26.49
C PRO A 335 12.82 -11.60 25.63
N PHE A 336 11.51 -11.52 25.42
CA PHE A 336 10.88 -10.44 24.65
C PHE A 336 11.32 -9.04 25.14
N GLU A 337 11.50 -8.87 26.45
CA GLU A 337 11.99 -7.62 27.04
C GLU A 337 13.41 -7.22 26.57
N THR A 338 14.29 -8.20 26.38
CA THR A 338 15.66 -7.96 25.89
C THR A 338 15.68 -7.69 24.40
N LEU A 339 14.85 -8.40 23.62
CA LEU A 339 14.61 -8.11 22.21
C LEU A 339 14.12 -6.67 22.02
N ASN A 340 13.20 -6.24 22.87
CA ASN A 340 12.63 -4.90 22.77
C ASN A 340 13.68 -3.80 22.95
N ARG A 341 14.57 -3.97 23.92
CA ARG A 341 15.67 -3.03 24.18
C ARG A 341 16.71 -3.00 23.06
N MET A 342 16.99 -4.14 22.42
CA MET A 342 17.94 -4.22 21.30
C MET A 342 17.39 -3.58 20.02
N MET A 343 16.11 -3.80 19.73
CA MET A 343 15.47 -3.29 18.51
C MET A 343 15.26 -1.76 18.55
N GLY A 344 14.95 -1.19 19.72
CA GLY A 344 14.92 0.27 19.90
C GLY A 344 16.25 0.94 19.58
N TRP A 345 17.37 0.30 19.98
CA TRP A 345 18.73 0.76 19.67
C TRP A 345 19.13 0.56 18.19
N MET A 346 18.73 -0.55 17.57
CA MET A 346 18.98 -0.82 16.14
C MET A 346 18.19 0.11 15.23
N GLY A 347 16.94 0.44 15.57
CA GLY A 347 16.11 1.37 14.79
C GLY A 347 16.71 2.78 14.68
N GLU A 348 17.32 3.29 15.77
CA GLU A 348 18.01 4.59 15.75
C GLU A 348 19.33 4.57 14.96
N LYS A 349 20.05 3.42 14.98
CA LYS A 349 21.45 3.36 14.53
C LYS A 349 21.66 2.75 13.14
N LEU A 350 20.84 1.79 12.71
CA LEU A 350 20.95 1.16 11.39
C LEU A 350 20.19 1.93 10.31
N TRP A 351 19.08 2.59 10.65
CA TRP A 351 18.21 3.31 9.72
C TRP A 351 17.82 4.70 10.22
N GLY A 352 18.78 5.43 10.81
CA GLY A 352 18.58 6.82 11.19
C GLY A 352 17.95 7.63 10.05
N ASN A 353 16.78 8.21 10.29
CA ASN A 353 16.07 9.21 9.48
C ASN A 353 15.85 8.96 7.96
N ASN A 354 16.27 7.84 7.36
CA ASN A 354 16.23 7.64 5.91
C ASN A 354 15.29 6.50 5.48
N VAL A 355 13.97 6.69 5.71
CA VAL A 355 12.93 5.95 4.97
C VAL A 355 12.74 6.52 3.55
N SER A 356 13.22 7.73 3.31
CA SER A 356 13.11 8.40 2.02
C SER A 356 13.85 7.64 0.91
N ILE A 357 13.12 7.36 -0.16
CA ILE A 357 13.66 6.84 -1.42
C ILE A 357 13.84 7.96 -2.47
N ALA A 358 13.74 9.23 -2.08
CA ALA A 358 13.80 10.39 -2.95
C ALA A 358 15.07 10.45 -3.82
N LYS A 359 16.20 9.94 -3.31
CA LYS A 359 17.47 9.91 -4.07
C LYS A 359 17.35 9.15 -5.40
N HIS A 360 16.49 8.13 -5.46
CA HIS A 360 16.28 7.34 -6.68
C HIS A 360 15.52 8.13 -7.76
N ALA A 361 14.76 9.16 -7.37
CA ALA A 361 14.10 10.04 -8.34
C ALA A 361 15.12 10.77 -9.24
N LEU A 362 16.35 11.01 -8.76
CA LEU A 362 17.43 11.63 -9.54
C LEU A 362 17.96 10.70 -10.64
N GLU A 363 17.72 9.40 -10.51
CA GLU A 363 18.16 8.38 -11.46
C GLU A 363 17.14 8.15 -12.59
N GLU A 364 15.92 8.68 -12.45
CA GLU A 364 14.86 8.51 -13.44
C GLU A 364 15.17 9.25 -14.74
N GLU A 365 14.90 8.59 -15.87
CA GLU A 365 15.06 9.22 -17.19
C GLU A 365 14.10 10.40 -17.36
N ALA A 366 12.89 10.32 -16.79
CA ALA A 366 11.93 11.42 -16.80
C ALA A 366 12.45 12.65 -16.03
N PHE A 367 13.21 12.43 -14.96
CA PHE A 367 13.89 13.49 -14.23
C PHE A 367 15.05 14.07 -15.05
N LYS A 368 16.00 13.23 -15.48
CA LYS A 368 17.21 13.65 -16.21
C LYS A 368 16.91 14.39 -17.51
N LYS A 369 15.89 13.95 -18.25
CA LYS A 369 15.45 14.55 -19.52
C LYS A 369 14.55 15.77 -19.34
N ARG A 370 14.23 16.17 -18.09
CA ARG A 370 13.26 17.22 -17.75
C ARG A 370 11.89 16.99 -18.41
N ALA A 371 11.50 15.73 -18.56
CA ALA A 371 10.21 15.35 -19.13
C ALA A 371 9.08 15.47 -18.08
N ALA A 372 9.40 15.20 -16.81
CA ALA A 372 8.49 15.32 -15.68
C ALA A 372 8.93 16.43 -14.71
N ARG A 373 7.95 17.19 -14.21
CA ARG A 373 8.08 18.10 -13.06
C ARG A 373 7.90 17.37 -11.74
N TYR A 374 7.12 16.29 -11.74
CA TYR A 374 6.80 15.53 -10.53
C TYR A 374 7.21 14.08 -10.70
N ILE A 375 8.05 13.59 -9.78
CA ILE A 375 8.43 12.17 -9.70
C ILE A 375 7.73 11.57 -8.49
N VAL A 376 6.80 10.65 -8.72
CA VAL A 376 5.89 10.12 -7.70
C VAL A 376 6.16 8.65 -7.45
N TYR A 377 6.42 8.27 -6.20
CA TYR A 377 6.53 6.87 -5.78
C TYR A 377 5.53 6.50 -4.67
N GLY A 378 5.14 5.23 -4.57
CA GLY A 378 4.45 4.64 -3.40
C GLY A 378 5.40 3.88 -2.46
N HIS A 379 4.94 2.75 -1.92
CA HIS A 379 5.71 1.66 -1.27
C HIS A 379 6.29 1.93 0.13
N THR A 380 6.71 3.16 0.44
CA THR A 380 7.31 3.41 1.76
C THR A 380 6.25 3.56 2.85
N HIS A 381 4.99 3.79 2.44
CA HIS A 381 3.85 4.15 3.28
C HIS A 381 3.97 5.53 3.99
N PHE A 382 5.10 6.25 3.83
CA PHE A 382 5.30 7.56 4.43
C PHE A 382 5.12 8.65 3.37
N HIS A 383 4.18 9.56 3.62
CA HIS A 383 4.02 10.72 2.76
C HIS A 383 5.24 11.65 2.86
N GLU A 384 5.78 12.05 1.72
CA GLU A 384 6.95 12.91 1.64
C GLU A 384 6.86 13.84 0.43
N VAL A 385 7.38 15.07 0.54
CA VAL A 385 7.54 16.01 -0.58
C VAL A 385 8.96 16.59 -0.51
N VAL A 386 9.78 16.33 -1.52
CA VAL A 386 11.19 16.70 -1.55
C VAL A 386 11.50 17.48 -2.84
N PRO A 387 11.88 18.77 -2.75
CA PRO A 387 12.43 19.49 -3.89
C PRO A 387 13.70 18.80 -4.39
N LEU A 388 13.76 18.47 -5.69
CA LEU A 388 14.91 17.80 -6.29
C LEU A 388 15.86 18.79 -6.95
N ASP A 389 15.31 19.65 -7.82
CA ASP A 389 16.11 20.60 -8.60
C ASP A 389 15.25 21.75 -9.15
N THR A 390 15.89 22.86 -9.51
CA THR A 390 15.29 23.99 -10.22
C THR A 390 16.19 24.40 -11.39
N SER A 391 15.61 24.58 -12.57
CA SER A 391 16.35 24.91 -13.79
C SER A 391 15.59 25.89 -14.67
N LEU A 392 16.27 26.46 -15.67
CA LEU A 392 15.63 27.28 -16.71
C LEU A 392 15.49 26.46 -18.00
N VAL A 393 14.24 26.22 -18.43
CA VAL A 393 13.92 25.56 -19.70
C VAL A 393 13.13 26.55 -20.55
N ASN A 394 13.65 26.89 -21.73
CA ASN A 394 13.06 27.89 -22.63
C ASN A 394 12.77 29.25 -21.96
N GLY A 395 13.63 29.67 -21.03
CA GLY A 395 13.49 30.93 -20.31
C GLY A 395 12.46 30.93 -19.18
N GLN A 396 11.86 29.77 -18.86
CA GLN A 396 10.92 29.61 -17.75
C GLN A 396 11.51 28.70 -16.66
N ILE A 397 11.10 28.95 -15.41
CA ILE A 397 11.48 28.11 -14.27
C ILE A 397 10.83 26.72 -14.42
N PHE A 398 11.67 25.70 -14.28
CA PHE A 398 11.30 24.29 -14.30
C PHE A 398 11.78 23.64 -12.99
N ASP A 399 10.87 23.62 -12.02
CA ASP A 399 11.08 22.96 -10.74
C ASP A 399 10.71 21.48 -10.86
N GLN A 400 11.56 20.63 -10.28
CA GLN A 400 11.33 19.20 -10.16
C GLN A 400 11.22 18.80 -8.70
N ILE A 401 10.19 18.03 -8.38
CA ILE A 401 9.83 17.64 -7.02
C ILE A 401 9.59 16.13 -7.00
N TYR A 402 10.16 15.47 -6.00
CA TYR A 402 9.81 14.11 -5.61
C TYR A 402 8.64 14.13 -4.64
N MET A 403 7.70 13.20 -4.80
CA MET A 403 6.61 12.99 -3.86
C MET A 403 6.44 11.50 -3.57
N ASN A 404 6.32 11.14 -2.29
CA ASN A 404 5.79 9.84 -1.92
C ASN A 404 4.28 9.94 -1.71
N SER A 405 3.49 9.11 -2.38
CA SER A 405 2.02 9.10 -2.27
C SER A 405 1.51 8.59 -0.93
N GLY A 406 2.40 8.09 -0.05
CA GLY A 406 2.06 7.68 1.29
C GLY A 406 1.24 6.40 1.26
N THR A 407 0.05 6.43 1.85
CA THR A 407 -0.72 5.21 2.14
C THR A 407 -2.16 5.50 2.49
N TRP A 408 -2.96 4.43 2.48
CA TRP A 408 -4.32 4.35 2.96
C TRP A 408 -4.43 3.19 3.95
N HIS A 409 -3.94 3.38 5.16
CA HIS A 409 -3.79 2.29 6.11
C HIS A 409 -4.08 2.67 7.56
N SER A 410 -4.40 1.65 8.35
CA SER A 410 -4.46 1.75 9.82
C SER A 410 -3.04 1.60 10.37
N TYR A 411 -2.61 2.55 11.22
CA TYR A 411 -1.34 2.49 11.94
C TYR A 411 -1.53 2.44 13.43
N HIS A 412 -0.63 1.71 14.07
CA HIS A 412 -0.40 1.76 15.51
C HIS A 412 0.94 2.45 15.77
N ASN A 413 0.90 3.71 16.19
CA ASN A 413 2.09 4.49 16.51
C ASN A 413 2.44 4.38 17.99
N LEU A 414 3.74 4.24 18.29
CA LEU A 414 4.24 4.23 19.66
C LEU A 414 4.01 5.60 20.32
N THR A 415 3.51 5.60 21.55
CA THR A 415 3.32 6.83 22.32
C THR A 415 4.66 7.38 22.79
N LEU A 416 4.85 8.70 22.69
CA LEU A 416 6.05 9.37 23.19
C LEU A 416 6.17 9.34 24.73
N HIS A 417 5.05 9.22 25.44
CA HIS A 417 5.04 9.17 26.90
C HIS A 417 5.40 7.78 27.41
N ASP A 418 6.49 7.70 28.18
CA ASP A 418 7.04 6.48 28.79
C ASP A 418 7.28 5.35 27.77
N PRO A 419 8.34 5.48 26.94
CA PRO A 419 8.67 4.52 25.88
C PRO A 419 8.80 3.06 26.36
N ASN A 420 9.18 2.86 27.63
CA ASN A 420 9.34 1.53 28.23
C ASN A 420 8.01 0.77 28.34
N GLN A 421 6.88 1.48 28.38
CA GLN A 421 5.55 0.84 28.41
C GLN A 421 5.08 0.37 27.03
N HIS A 422 5.80 0.75 25.96
CA HIS A 422 5.51 0.36 24.58
C HIS A 422 4.03 0.51 24.20
N LYS A 423 3.37 1.59 24.65
CA LYS A 423 1.95 1.84 24.36
C LYS A 423 1.80 2.35 22.93
N PHE A 424 0.68 2.03 22.31
CA PHE A 424 0.38 2.41 20.94
C PHE A 424 -0.98 3.09 20.81
N ILE A 425 -1.12 4.00 19.84
CA ILE A 425 -2.39 4.63 19.45
C ILE A 425 -2.69 4.29 17.99
N GLY A 426 -3.92 3.82 17.74
CA GLY A 426 -4.44 3.49 16.42
C GLY A 426 -5.01 4.71 15.69
N MET A 427 -4.70 4.87 14.41
CA MET A 427 -5.34 5.85 13.51
C MET A 427 -5.32 5.35 12.07
N GLN A 428 -6.25 5.82 11.25
CA GLN A 428 -6.23 5.58 9.80
C GLN A 428 -5.60 6.78 9.12
N VAL A 429 -4.70 6.58 8.18
CA VAL A 429 -4.09 7.65 7.37
C VAL A 429 -4.64 7.56 5.95
N MET A 430 -4.86 8.72 5.35
CA MET A 430 -5.30 8.85 3.97
C MET A 430 -4.49 9.94 3.29
N THR A 431 -3.79 9.58 2.20
CA THR A 431 -2.94 10.52 1.44
C THR A 431 -3.32 10.52 -0.03
N TYR A 432 -3.36 11.69 -0.65
CA TYR A 432 -3.59 11.82 -2.09
C TYR A 432 -2.84 13.01 -2.67
N LEU A 433 -2.36 12.84 -3.89
CA LEU A 433 -1.64 13.85 -4.66
C LEU A 433 -2.51 14.26 -5.85
N THR A 434 -2.63 15.57 -6.09
CA THR A 434 -3.45 16.11 -7.18
C THR A 434 -2.60 17.00 -8.06
N PHE A 435 -2.67 16.81 -9.38
CA PHE A 435 -1.94 17.57 -10.39
C PHE A 435 -2.92 18.21 -11.38
N PHE A 436 -2.66 19.45 -11.73
CA PHE A 436 -3.54 20.28 -12.55
C PHE A 436 -2.90 20.58 -13.91
N GLN A 437 -3.71 20.64 -14.96
CA GLN A 437 -3.25 21.00 -16.31
C GLN A 437 -3.42 22.49 -16.58
N ASP A 438 -2.46 23.07 -17.30
CA ASP A 438 -2.53 24.42 -17.85
C ASP A 438 -2.93 25.48 -16.80
N ASP A 439 -4.15 26.00 -16.90
CA ASP A 439 -4.73 27.05 -16.06
C ASP A 439 -5.77 26.53 -15.05
N GLU A 440 -5.95 25.21 -14.95
CA GLU A 440 -6.76 24.59 -13.90
C GLU A 440 -6.30 25.07 -12.53
N ARG A 441 -7.24 25.15 -11.58
CA ARG A 441 -6.96 25.57 -10.20
C ARG A 441 -6.27 26.93 -10.13
N GLU A 442 -6.71 27.88 -10.95
CA GLU A 442 -6.12 29.22 -11.05
C GLU A 442 -4.61 29.21 -11.36
N GLY A 443 -4.11 28.12 -11.96
CA GLY A 443 -2.72 27.96 -12.37
C GLY A 443 -1.81 27.40 -11.28
N HIS A 444 -2.37 26.99 -10.13
CA HIS A 444 -1.62 26.19 -9.16
C HIS A 444 -1.38 24.79 -9.73
N PRO A 445 -0.14 24.29 -9.75
CA PRO A 445 0.17 23.12 -10.57
C PRO A 445 -0.01 21.78 -9.84
N PHE A 446 -0.06 21.77 -8.49
CA PHE A 446 -0.38 20.59 -7.70
C PHE A 446 -0.92 20.93 -6.30
N GLU A 447 -1.53 19.94 -5.65
CA GLU A 447 -1.87 19.90 -4.23
C GLU A 447 -1.46 18.54 -3.63
N SER A 448 -1.00 18.53 -2.38
CA SER A 448 -0.68 17.31 -1.64
C SER A 448 -1.39 17.33 -0.29
N TRP A 449 -2.07 16.24 0.06
CA TRP A 449 -2.84 16.14 1.29
C TRP A 449 -2.55 14.81 1.98
N SER A 450 -2.26 14.87 3.28
CA SER A 450 -2.25 13.70 4.17
C SER A 450 -3.07 14.05 5.41
N GLY A 451 -3.99 13.17 5.77
CA GLY A 451 -4.87 13.33 6.92
C GLY A 451 -5.00 12.05 7.71
N SER A 452 -5.46 12.16 8.96
CA SER A 452 -5.70 11.02 9.82
C SER A 452 -7.12 11.02 10.37
N LEU A 453 -7.72 9.83 10.45
CA LEU A 453 -9.01 9.56 11.08
C LEU A 453 -8.77 8.74 12.34
N ALA A 454 -9.50 9.05 13.41
CA ALA A 454 -9.50 8.21 14.59
C ALA A 454 -10.16 6.86 14.27
N MET A 455 -9.63 5.78 14.82
CA MET A 455 -10.31 4.49 14.76
C MET A 455 -11.69 4.59 15.44
N PRO A 456 -12.75 3.95 14.92
CA PRO A 456 -14.03 3.91 15.59
C PRO A 456 -13.87 3.38 17.02
N THR A 457 -14.35 4.13 18.01
CA THR A 457 -14.47 3.62 19.38
C THR A 457 -15.71 2.74 19.45
N GLY A 458 -15.53 1.45 19.71
CA GLY A 458 -16.62 0.50 19.93
C GLY A 458 -17.49 0.84 21.13
#